data_AF-A0A1V3X3W7-F1
#
_entry.id   AF-A0A1V3X3W7-F1
#
_cell.length_a   1.000
_cell.length_b   1.000
_cell.length_c   1.000
_cell.angle_alpha   90.00
_cell.angle_beta   90.00
_cell.angle_gamma   90.00
#
_symmetry.space_group_name_H-M   'P 1'
#
loop_
_entity.id
_entity.type
_entity.pdbx_description
1 polymer ?
#
loop_
_entity_poly.entity_id
_entity_poly.type
_entity_poly.pdbx_seq_one_letter_code
_entity_poly.pdbx_strand_id
1 'polypeptide(L)'
;MTVRIGTSGWSYDHWSDVLYPPGLASVRRLSYYVRSFDTVELNASFYRWPRDSTFAGWRTQLPDGFTMSVKAHRGLTHYRRLMSPEPWIERFERCWQLLGDRHGVLLVQLHPEQRRDDTRLDSFLRSVPASIRVAVELRHPSWNAPAVYAVLETHRAAYVVMSGGGLACIPRATTDLVYVRMHGPDRDAMYAGSYSPTTCDAGPTASPAGTVRAATCGCTSTTIWAATRSVTRCHCGSC
;
A
#
# COMPACT_ATOMS: atom_id res chain seq x y z
N MET A 1 14.11 -11.79 -3.68
CA MET A 1 13.15 -10.68 -3.86
C MET A 1 11.79 -11.24 -3.51
N THR A 2 11.04 -10.59 -2.63
CA THR A 2 9.70 -11.05 -2.23
C THR A 2 8.67 -10.12 -2.86
N VAL A 3 7.68 -10.69 -3.53
CA VAL A 3 6.56 -9.97 -4.17
C VAL A 3 5.28 -10.42 -3.49
N ARG A 4 4.49 -9.46 -3.03
CA ARG A 4 3.19 -9.70 -2.39
C ARG A 4 2.09 -9.00 -3.18
N ILE A 5 0.99 -9.72 -3.37
CA ILE A 5 -0.16 -9.24 -4.13
C ILE A 5 -1.39 -9.35 -3.25
N GLY A 6 -2.14 -8.27 -3.16
CA GLY A 6 -3.40 -8.22 -2.41
C GLY A 6 -4.28 -7.08 -2.88
N THR A 7 -5.32 -6.81 -2.10
CA THR A 7 -6.33 -5.81 -2.41
C THR A 7 -6.38 -4.71 -1.35
N SER A 8 -6.95 -3.55 -1.71
CA SER A 8 -7.26 -2.46 -0.77
C SER A 8 -8.47 -2.76 0.12
N GLY A 9 -8.43 -3.85 0.87
CA GLY A 9 -9.48 -4.30 1.78
C GLY A 9 -9.97 -5.69 1.41
N TRP A 10 -10.76 -6.31 2.29
CA TRP A 10 -11.23 -7.68 2.10
C TRP A 10 -12.75 -7.84 2.29
N SER A 11 -13.44 -6.90 2.92
CA SER A 11 -14.85 -7.11 3.28
C SER A 11 -15.80 -6.34 2.37
N TYR A 12 -16.13 -6.92 1.22
CA TYR A 12 -17.05 -6.34 0.23
C TYR A 12 -18.19 -7.29 -0.11
N ASP A 13 -19.41 -6.77 -0.21
CA ASP A 13 -20.59 -7.59 -0.53
C ASP A 13 -20.62 -8.03 -1.99
N HIS A 14 -20.14 -7.17 -2.90
CA HIS A 14 -20.01 -7.50 -4.34
C HIS A 14 -18.94 -8.56 -4.64
N TRP A 15 -18.24 -9.09 -3.62
CA TRP A 15 -17.34 -10.24 -3.76
C TRP A 15 -18.01 -11.58 -3.45
N SER A 16 -19.27 -11.56 -3.01
CA SER A 16 -20.09 -12.77 -2.93
C SER A 16 -20.21 -13.38 -4.32
N ASP A 17 -19.97 -14.68 -4.40
CA ASP A 17 -19.92 -15.48 -5.65
C ASP A 17 -18.78 -15.10 -6.62
N VAL A 18 -17.83 -14.26 -6.18
CA VAL A 18 -16.61 -13.94 -6.94
C VAL A 18 -15.37 -14.45 -6.21
N LEU A 19 -15.18 -13.98 -4.97
CA LEU A 19 -14.13 -14.48 -4.06
C LEU A 19 -14.72 -15.29 -2.90
N TYR A 20 -15.94 -14.97 -2.47
CA TYR A 20 -16.57 -15.59 -1.31
C TYR A 20 -17.71 -16.52 -1.72
N PRO A 21 -17.85 -17.70 -1.09
CA PRO A 21 -19.04 -18.53 -1.26
C PRO A 21 -20.32 -17.74 -0.95
N PRO A 22 -21.41 -17.98 -1.68
CA PRO A 22 -22.70 -17.37 -1.39
C PRO A 22 -23.10 -17.52 0.09
N GLY A 23 -23.55 -16.43 0.71
CA GLY A 23 -23.98 -16.43 2.11
C GLY A 23 -22.84 -16.41 3.15
N LEU A 24 -21.57 -16.28 2.75
CA LEU A 24 -20.47 -16.17 3.71
C LEU A 24 -20.61 -14.90 4.58
N ALA A 25 -20.80 -15.10 5.89
CA ALA A 25 -20.88 -14.02 6.87
C ALA A 25 -19.63 -13.12 6.83
N SER A 26 -19.83 -11.80 6.94
CA SER A 26 -18.75 -10.79 6.85
C SER A 26 -17.60 -11.04 7.82
N VAL A 27 -17.90 -11.49 9.04
CA VAL A 27 -16.91 -11.84 10.08
C VAL A 27 -15.97 -12.97 9.66
N ARG A 28 -16.39 -13.85 8.75
CA ARG A 28 -15.57 -14.96 8.23
C ARG A 28 -14.82 -14.61 6.94
N ARG A 29 -15.04 -13.43 6.37
CA ARG A 29 -14.40 -13.05 5.09
C ARG A 29 -12.89 -12.97 5.19
N LEU A 30 -12.33 -12.49 6.31
CA LEU A 30 -10.88 -12.42 6.49
C LEU A 30 -10.23 -13.81 6.44
N SER A 31 -10.77 -14.80 7.17
CA SER A 31 -10.22 -16.16 7.19
C SER A 31 -10.41 -16.91 5.87
N TYR A 32 -11.31 -16.43 5.00
CA TYR A 32 -11.40 -16.90 3.62
C TYR A 32 -10.38 -16.18 2.71
N TYR A 33 -10.26 -14.87 2.84
CA TYR A 33 -9.37 -14.02 2.03
C TYR A 33 -7.90 -14.46 2.13
N VAL A 34 -7.41 -14.77 3.34
CA VAL A 34 -6.01 -15.18 3.58
C VAL A 34 -5.61 -16.51 2.92
N ARG A 35 -6.56 -17.23 2.31
CA ARG A 35 -6.29 -18.47 1.55
C ARG A 35 -5.79 -18.19 0.14
N SER A 36 -6.10 -17.02 -0.40
CA SER A 36 -5.80 -16.64 -1.78
C SER A 36 -4.70 -15.57 -1.89
N PHE A 37 -4.47 -14.81 -0.82
CA PHE A 37 -3.53 -13.70 -0.80
C PHE A 37 -2.61 -13.78 0.42
N ASP A 38 -1.45 -13.13 0.32
CA ASP A 38 -0.43 -13.06 1.37
C ASP A 38 -0.29 -11.65 1.97
N THR A 39 -1.08 -10.70 1.49
CA THR A 39 -1.12 -9.34 2.00
C THR A 39 -2.49 -8.69 1.81
N VAL A 40 -2.74 -7.63 2.60
CA VAL A 40 -3.90 -6.75 2.41
C VAL A 40 -3.55 -5.32 2.82
N GLU A 41 -4.21 -4.33 2.23
CA GLU A 41 -4.20 -2.96 2.74
C GLU A 41 -5.51 -2.66 3.46
N LEU A 42 -5.40 -2.35 4.74
CA LEU A 42 -6.49 -1.86 5.55
C LEU A 42 -6.85 -0.45 5.11
N ASN A 43 -7.89 -0.34 4.28
CA ASN A 43 -8.45 0.95 3.87
C ASN A 43 -9.48 1.51 4.87
N ALA A 44 -10.11 0.67 5.71
CA ALA A 44 -11.11 1.13 6.68
C ALA A 44 -10.54 2.15 7.69
N SER A 45 -9.25 2.03 8.03
CA SER A 45 -8.52 2.97 8.89
C SER A 45 -8.44 4.39 8.32
N PHE A 46 -8.63 4.57 7.01
CA PHE A 46 -8.74 5.89 6.38
C PHE A 46 -9.93 6.67 6.91
N TYR A 47 -11.06 6.01 7.12
CA TYR A 47 -12.33 6.63 7.52
C TYR A 47 -12.53 6.62 9.03
N ARG A 48 -12.16 5.51 9.67
CA ARG A 48 -12.29 5.32 11.11
C ARG A 48 -11.12 4.48 11.62
N TRP A 49 -10.35 5.05 12.55
CA TRP A 49 -9.27 4.31 13.19
C TRP A 49 -9.84 3.14 14.03
N PRO A 50 -9.39 1.89 13.81
CA PRO A 50 -9.83 0.74 14.60
C PRO A 50 -9.41 0.85 16.08
N ARG A 51 -10.08 0.07 16.93
CA ARG A 51 -9.67 -0.10 18.33
C ARG A 51 -8.45 -1.01 18.40
N ASP A 52 -7.68 -0.89 19.47
CA ASP A 52 -6.51 -1.75 19.70
C ASP A 52 -6.83 -3.23 19.72
N SER A 53 -7.95 -3.60 20.36
CA SER A 53 -8.42 -4.99 20.39
C SER A 53 -8.73 -5.53 19.00
N THR A 54 -9.09 -4.66 18.05
CA THR A 54 -9.28 -5.04 16.65
C THR A 54 -7.94 -5.36 15.99
N PHE A 55 -6.91 -4.52 16.17
CA PHE A 55 -5.57 -4.80 15.64
C PHE A 55 -4.96 -6.07 16.25
N ALA A 56 -5.05 -6.23 17.57
CA ALA A 56 -4.61 -7.45 18.25
C ALA A 56 -5.37 -8.68 17.74
N GLY A 57 -6.68 -8.57 17.54
CA GLY A 57 -7.51 -9.63 16.97
C GLY A 57 -7.12 -9.99 15.54
N TRP A 58 -6.71 -9.02 14.71
CA TRP A 58 -6.19 -9.29 13.37
C TRP A 58 -4.84 -9.99 13.42
N ARG A 59 -3.92 -9.59 14.30
CA ARG A 59 -2.64 -10.29 14.47
C ARG A 59 -2.84 -11.79 14.70
N THR A 60 -3.80 -12.17 15.55
CA THR A 60 -4.13 -13.57 15.83
C THR A 60 -4.78 -14.30 14.65
N GLN A 61 -5.57 -13.60 13.83
CA GLN A 61 -6.28 -14.20 12.69
C GLN A 61 -5.40 -14.35 11.44
N LEU A 62 -4.37 -13.52 11.29
CA LEU A 62 -3.49 -13.53 10.13
C LEU A 62 -2.42 -14.62 10.27
N PRO A 63 -2.23 -15.47 9.25
CA PRO A 63 -1.25 -16.55 9.31
C PRO A 63 0.18 -16.00 9.32
N ASP A 64 1.14 -16.83 9.73
CA ASP A 64 2.56 -16.51 9.70
C ASP A 64 3.00 -16.05 8.31
N GLY A 65 3.79 -14.98 8.28
CA GLY A 65 4.26 -14.39 7.03
C GLY A 65 3.22 -13.58 6.26
N PHE A 66 1.96 -13.45 6.71
CA PHE A 66 1.00 -12.53 6.10
C PHE A 66 1.23 -11.10 6.58
N THR A 67 1.13 -10.11 5.68
CA THR A 67 1.32 -8.69 6.02
C THR A 67 0.07 -7.84 5.83
N MET A 68 -0.17 -6.91 6.75
CA MET A 68 -1.23 -5.91 6.67
C MET A 68 -0.62 -4.52 6.55
N SER A 69 -0.73 -3.93 5.37
CA SER A 69 -0.49 -2.49 5.19
C SER A 69 -1.64 -1.69 5.78
N VAL A 70 -1.35 -0.54 6.39
CA VAL A 70 -2.37 0.29 7.04
C VAL A 70 -2.41 1.64 6.35
N LYS A 71 -3.59 2.05 5.90
CA LYS A 71 -3.76 3.38 5.33
C LYS A 71 -3.91 4.42 6.43
N ALA A 72 -3.10 5.47 6.38
CA ALA A 72 -3.17 6.59 7.30
C ALA A 72 -4.57 7.24 7.27
N HIS A 73 -5.05 7.66 8.43
CA HIS A 73 -6.38 8.24 8.56
C HIS A 73 -6.49 9.57 7.80
N ARG A 74 -7.66 9.83 7.19
CA ARG A 74 -7.94 11.07 6.43
C ARG A 74 -7.77 12.35 7.26
N GLY A 75 -7.92 12.24 8.58
CA GLY A 75 -7.59 13.29 9.54
C GLY A 75 -6.18 13.84 9.40
N LEU A 76 -5.20 12.95 9.18
CA LEU A 76 -3.82 13.33 8.96
C LEU A 76 -3.61 13.81 7.52
N THR A 77 -3.99 13.00 6.54
CA THR A 77 -3.55 13.20 5.15
C THR A 77 -4.43 14.14 4.34
N HIS A 78 -5.71 14.28 4.68
CA HIS A 78 -6.68 15.09 3.92
C HIS A 78 -7.07 16.36 4.66
N TYR A 79 -7.40 16.27 5.95
CA TYR A 79 -7.82 17.45 6.72
C TYR A 79 -6.62 18.27 7.20
N ARG A 80 -5.70 17.66 7.94
CA ARG A 80 -4.50 18.36 8.42
C ARG A 80 -3.41 18.51 7.36
N ARG A 81 -3.48 17.75 6.27
CA ARG A 81 -2.49 17.77 5.17
C ARG A 81 -1.06 17.63 5.71
N LEU A 82 -0.85 16.65 6.59
CA LEU A 82 0.39 16.34 7.32
C LEU A 82 0.79 17.30 8.46
N MET A 83 0.01 18.34 8.75
CA MET A 83 0.30 19.24 9.87
C MET A 83 -0.02 18.60 11.23
N SER A 84 0.82 18.86 12.23
CA SER A 84 0.71 18.31 13.59
C SER A 84 0.47 16.79 13.60
N PRO A 85 1.42 15.99 13.09
CA PRO A 85 1.26 14.55 12.92
C PRO A 85 1.38 13.76 14.23
N GLU A 86 1.83 14.38 15.33
CA GLU A 86 2.24 13.72 16.57
C GLU A 86 1.15 12.79 17.13
N PRO A 87 -0.13 13.20 17.26
CA PRO A 87 -1.17 12.32 17.78
C PRO A 87 -1.48 11.13 16.86
N TRP A 88 -1.14 11.22 15.58
CA TRP A 88 -1.27 10.11 14.63
C TRP A 88 -0.07 9.18 14.67
N ILE A 89 1.13 9.72 14.88
CA ILE A 89 2.36 8.93 15.02
C ILE A 89 2.23 7.98 16.22
N GLU A 90 1.78 8.48 17.38
CA GLU A 90 1.54 7.65 18.57
C GLU A 90 0.57 6.48 18.28
N ARG A 91 -0.46 6.74 17.46
CA ARG A 91 -1.43 5.70 17.04
C ARG A 91 -0.82 4.70 16.08
N PHE A 92 0.07 5.15 15.18
CA PHE A 92 0.76 4.26 14.24
C PHE A 92 1.73 3.36 14.97
N GLU A 93 2.50 3.89 15.93
CA GLU A 93 3.40 3.09 16.78
C GLU A 93 2.64 2.00 17.54
N ARG A 94 1.55 2.38 18.20
CA ARG A 94 0.70 1.43 18.92
C ARG A 94 0.11 0.37 17.97
N CYS A 95 -0.34 0.77 16.78
CA CYS A 95 -0.82 -0.15 15.75
C CYS A 95 0.27 -1.14 15.31
N TRP A 96 1.51 -0.67 15.08
CA TRP A 96 2.64 -1.51 14.72
C TRP A 96 2.97 -2.52 15.82
N GLN A 97 2.97 -2.10 17.08
CA GLN A 97 3.17 -3.01 18.22
C GLN A 97 2.08 -4.08 18.30
N LEU A 98 0.82 -3.70 18.09
CA LEU A 98 -0.33 -4.61 18.18
C LEU A 98 -0.38 -5.60 17.00
N LEU A 99 -0.05 -5.16 15.80
CA LEU A 99 0.07 -6.03 14.62
C LEU A 99 1.30 -6.94 14.71
N GLY A 100 2.34 -6.52 15.43
CA GLY A 100 3.58 -7.30 15.57
C GLY A 100 4.18 -7.61 14.22
N ASP A 101 4.62 -8.84 14.02
CA ASP A 101 5.19 -9.34 12.77
C ASP A 101 4.21 -9.37 11.58
N ARG A 102 2.93 -9.03 11.77
CA ARG A 102 1.94 -8.87 10.69
C ARG A 102 1.92 -7.47 10.09
N HIS A 103 2.64 -6.49 10.63
CA HIS A 103 2.63 -5.15 10.05
C HIS A 103 3.29 -5.13 8.66
N GLY A 104 2.66 -4.45 7.71
CA GLY A 104 3.22 -4.19 6.39
C GLY A 104 3.81 -2.79 6.31
N VAL A 105 3.16 -1.93 5.53
CA VAL A 105 3.58 -0.57 5.23
C VAL A 105 2.51 0.42 5.68
N LEU A 106 2.93 1.59 6.18
CA LEU A 106 2.04 2.73 6.38
C LEU A 106 1.82 3.43 5.04
N LEU A 107 0.64 3.27 4.45
CA LEU A 107 0.26 4.01 3.25
C LEU A 107 -0.19 5.42 3.62
N VAL A 108 0.54 6.42 3.13
CA VAL A 108 0.25 7.84 3.28
C VAL A 108 -0.17 8.40 1.92
N GLN A 109 -1.46 8.28 1.61
CA GLN A 109 -2.06 8.88 0.42
C GLN A 109 -2.49 10.32 0.72
N LEU A 110 -1.89 11.29 0.05
CA LEU A 110 -2.22 12.71 0.21
C LEU A 110 -3.49 13.08 -0.57
N HIS A 111 -4.16 14.14 -0.12
CA HIS A 111 -5.31 14.71 -0.84
C HIS A 111 -4.91 15.08 -2.28
N PRO A 112 -5.74 14.81 -3.31
CA PRO A 112 -5.41 15.10 -4.71
C PRO A 112 -5.11 16.57 -4.99
N GLU A 113 -5.73 17.49 -4.25
CA GLU A 113 -5.47 18.94 -4.35
C GLU A 113 -4.31 19.43 -3.47
N GLN A 114 -3.66 18.57 -2.69
CA GLN A 114 -2.52 18.99 -1.87
C GLN A 114 -1.33 19.29 -2.78
N ARG A 115 -1.01 20.57 -2.94
CA ARG A 115 0.16 21.01 -3.70
C ARG A 115 1.45 20.69 -2.92
N ARG A 116 2.53 20.46 -3.68
CA ARG A 116 3.90 20.27 -3.20
C ARG A 116 4.31 21.27 -2.12
N ASP A 117 4.85 20.72 -1.04
CA ASP A 117 5.47 21.39 0.09
C ASP A 117 6.53 20.43 0.64
N ASP A 118 7.78 20.61 0.19
CA ASP A 118 8.87 19.68 0.48
C ASP A 118 9.23 19.69 1.96
N THR A 119 9.27 20.88 2.58
CA THR A 119 9.55 21.06 4.00
C THR A 119 8.55 20.30 4.86
N ARG A 120 7.27 20.35 4.49
CA ARG A 120 6.23 19.62 5.22
C ARG A 120 6.34 18.11 5.05
N LEU A 121 6.60 17.63 3.84
CA LEU A 121 6.80 16.20 3.59
C LEU A 121 8.02 15.67 4.36
N ASP A 122 9.14 16.39 4.30
CA ASP A 122 10.37 16.09 5.02
C ASP A 122 10.16 16.06 6.55
N SER A 123 9.50 17.08 7.09
CA SER A 123 9.19 17.16 8.53
C SER A 123 8.32 15.99 8.99
N PHE A 124 7.27 15.67 8.23
CA PHE A 124 6.42 14.52 8.52
C PHE A 124 7.22 13.21 8.48
N LEU A 125 7.99 12.94 7.43
CA LEU A 125 8.75 11.70 7.31
C LEU A 125 9.82 11.56 8.41
N ARG A 126 10.49 12.67 8.78
CA ARG A 126 11.44 12.71 9.91
C ARG A 126 10.78 12.32 11.24
N SER A 127 9.51 12.69 11.43
CA SER A 127 8.78 12.43 12.66
C SER A 127 8.26 10.99 12.78
N VAL A 128 8.17 10.23 11.67
CA VAL A 128 7.72 8.84 11.71
C VAL A 128 8.87 7.93 12.19
N PRO A 129 8.65 7.05 13.19
CA PRO A 129 9.68 6.14 13.67
C PRO A 129 10.22 5.22 12.57
N ALA A 130 11.53 4.97 12.59
CA ALA A 130 12.23 4.17 11.58
C ALA A 130 11.74 2.71 11.48
N SER A 131 11.07 2.18 12.52
CA SER A 131 10.43 0.86 12.51
C SER A 131 9.20 0.79 11.58
N ILE A 132 8.62 1.94 11.22
CA ILE A 132 7.45 2.04 10.37
C ILE A 132 7.92 2.35 8.94
N ARG A 133 7.83 1.36 8.05
CA ARG A 133 8.04 1.58 6.62
C ARG A 133 6.89 2.38 6.05
N VAL A 134 7.20 3.51 5.39
CA VAL A 134 6.19 4.41 4.81
C VAL A 134 6.18 4.28 3.28
N ALA A 135 4.99 4.25 2.69
CA ALA A 135 4.78 4.48 1.27
C ALA A 135 3.91 5.72 1.06
N VAL A 136 4.35 6.66 0.23
CA VAL A 136 3.68 7.95 0.01
C VAL A 136 3.07 7.98 -1.39
N GLU A 137 1.77 8.24 -1.46
CA GLU A 137 1.05 8.40 -2.73
C GLU A 137 0.74 9.88 -2.98
N LEU A 138 1.30 10.38 -4.08
CA LEU A 138 1.32 11.79 -4.45
C LEU A 138 0.53 12.01 -5.73
N ARG A 139 -0.68 12.55 -5.61
CA ARG A 139 -1.62 12.68 -6.74
C ARG A 139 -1.57 14.02 -7.47
N HIS A 140 -1.18 15.10 -6.78
CA HIS A 140 -1.08 16.41 -7.41
C HIS A 140 0.14 16.49 -8.33
N PRO A 141 0.04 16.99 -9.59
CA PRO A 141 1.16 17.02 -10.54
C PRO A 141 2.41 17.74 -10.05
N SER A 142 2.25 18.75 -9.18
CA SER A 142 3.40 19.50 -8.67
C SER A 142 4.36 18.67 -7.79
N TRP A 143 3.96 17.47 -7.36
CA TRP A 143 4.85 16.53 -6.65
C TRP A 143 5.79 15.74 -7.57
N ASN A 144 5.54 15.71 -8.88
CA ASN A 144 6.44 15.08 -9.83
C ASN A 144 7.67 15.97 -10.06
N ALA A 145 8.61 15.93 -9.12
CA ALA A 145 9.84 16.72 -9.18
C ALA A 145 11.01 15.93 -8.57
N PRO A 146 12.23 16.04 -9.12
CA PRO A 146 13.42 15.36 -8.60
C PRO A 146 13.66 15.55 -7.10
N ALA A 147 13.46 16.77 -6.59
CA ALA A 147 13.64 17.09 -5.18
C ALA A 147 12.68 16.32 -4.25
N VAL A 148 11.44 16.04 -4.69
CA VAL A 148 10.48 15.26 -3.93
C VAL A 148 10.96 13.82 -3.79
N TYR A 149 11.46 13.23 -4.87
CA TYR A 149 12.02 11.88 -4.83
C TYR A 149 13.28 11.80 -3.95
N ALA A 150 14.13 12.83 -3.95
CA ALA A 150 15.30 12.91 -3.08
C ALA A 150 14.90 12.96 -1.58
N VAL A 151 13.81 13.65 -1.23
CA VAL A 151 13.25 13.62 0.14
C VAL A 151 12.82 12.19 0.49
N LEU A 152 12.08 11.51 -0.38
CA LEU A 152 11.65 10.12 -0.15
C LEU A 152 12.85 9.17 0.01
N GLU A 153 13.88 9.33 -0.82
CA GLU A 153 15.13 8.55 -0.78
C GLU A 153 15.88 8.75 0.55
N THR A 154 15.99 10.01 1.01
CA THR A 154 16.63 10.37 2.29
C THR A 154 15.96 9.65 3.47
N HIS A 155 14.63 9.61 3.48
CA HIS A 155 13.85 8.97 4.55
C HIS A 155 13.58 7.48 4.31
N ARG A 156 14.14 6.89 3.24
CA ARG A 156 13.88 5.50 2.81
C ARG A 156 12.39 5.18 2.66
N ALA A 157 11.57 6.18 2.34
CA ALA A 157 10.15 6.06 2.09
C ALA A 157 9.90 5.64 0.64
N ALA A 158 8.91 4.79 0.40
CA ALA A 158 8.57 4.33 -0.94
C ALA A 158 7.65 5.34 -1.63
N TYR A 159 8.02 5.79 -2.83
CA TYR A 159 7.06 6.37 -3.75
C TYR A 159 6.05 5.30 -4.18
N VAL A 160 4.75 5.62 -4.07
CA VAL A 160 3.71 4.74 -4.60
C VAL A 160 3.60 4.94 -6.10
N VAL A 161 3.95 3.90 -6.86
CA VAL A 161 3.72 3.84 -8.30
C VAL A 161 2.22 3.62 -8.53
N MET A 162 1.56 4.59 -9.16
CA MET A 162 0.13 4.51 -9.45
C MET A 162 -0.08 4.07 -10.89
N SER A 163 -1.04 3.18 -11.10
CA SER A 163 -1.62 2.91 -12.42
C SER A 163 -3.10 3.27 -12.35
N GLY A 164 -3.59 4.10 -13.25
CA GLY A 164 -5.02 4.35 -13.37
C GLY A 164 -5.38 5.54 -14.24
N GLY A 165 -6.65 5.63 -14.59
CA GLY A 165 -7.21 6.72 -15.38
C GLY A 165 -6.81 8.11 -14.87
N GLY A 166 -6.10 8.90 -15.69
CA GLY A 166 -5.69 10.27 -15.34
C GLY A 166 -4.56 10.38 -14.31
N LEU A 167 -4.01 9.27 -13.82
CA LEU A 167 -2.85 9.25 -12.94
C LEU A 167 -1.56 9.03 -13.75
N ALA A 168 -0.52 9.80 -13.43
CA ALA A 168 0.79 9.58 -14.03
C ALA A 168 1.40 8.27 -13.51
N CYS A 169 1.67 7.33 -14.41
CA CYS A 169 2.42 6.11 -14.11
C CYS A 169 3.91 6.40 -14.20
N ILE A 170 4.57 6.55 -13.04
CA ILE A 170 6.00 6.85 -12.95
C ILE A 170 6.69 5.67 -12.27
N PRO A 171 7.35 4.75 -13.00
CA PRO A 171 7.97 3.55 -12.42
C PRO A 171 9.29 3.92 -11.72
N ARG A 172 9.19 4.49 -10.51
CA ARG A 172 10.34 4.93 -9.72
C ARG A 172 10.38 4.26 -8.35
N ALA A 173 11.54 3.69 -8.01
CA ALA A 173 11.85 3.21 -6.68
C ALA A 173 12.70 4.26 -5.95
N THR A 174 12.28 4.65 -4.76
CA THR A 174 12.98 5.59 -3.86
C THR A 174 13.59 4.90 -2.64
N THR A 175 13.42 3.58 -2.53
CA THR A 175 13.94 2.76 -1.42
C THR A 175 13.96 1.29 -1.86
N ASP A 176 14.35 0.37 -0.97
CA ASP A 176 14.35 -1.09 -1.21
C ASP A 176 12.94 -1.74 -1.19
N LEU A 177 11.91 -0.94 -0.92
CA LEU A 177 10.49 -1.24 -1.02
C LEU A 177 9.90 -0.53 -2.26
N VAL A 178 9.27 -1.30 -3.13
CA VAL A 178 8.41 -0.79 -4.22
C VAL A 178 6.97 -1.06 -3.85
N TYR A 179 6.14 -0.02 -3.89
CA TYR A 179 4.71 -0.11 -3.61
C TYR A 179 3.93 0.38 -4.83
N VAL A 180 3.09 -0.47 -5.41
CA VAL A 180 2.29 -0.17 -6.60
C VAL A 180 0.81 -0.25 -6.23
N ARG A 181 0.02 0.70 -6.72
CA ARG A 181 -1.44 0.70 -6.57
C ARG A 181 -2.10 0.85 -7.94
N MET A 182 -2.94 -0.12 -8.28
CA MET A 182 -3.69 -0.16 -9.53
C MET A 182 -5.12 0.32 -9.26
N HIS A 183 -5.47 1.48 -9.79
CA HIS A 183 -6.74 2.18 -9.58
C HIS A 183 -7.78 1.92 -10.68
N GLY A 184 -7.58 0.91 -11.53
CA GLY A 184 -8.47 0.60 -12.65
C GLY A 184 -8.06 1.35 -13.92
N PRO A 185 -8.22 0.73 -15.11
CA PRO A 185 -7.77 1.31 -16.38
C PRO A 185 -8.68 2.43 -16.91
N ASP A 186 -9.93 2.50 -16.43
CA ASP A 186 -10.91 3.46 -16.91
C ASP A 186 -10.53 4.90 -16.50
N ARG A 187 -10.55 5.80 -17.49
CA ARG A 187 -10.23 7.23 -17.31
C ARG A 187 -11.35 8.01 -16.64
N ASP A 188 -12.58 7.55 -16.81
CA ASP A 188 -13.79 8.25 -16.38
C ASP A 188 -14.40 7.62 -15.12
N ALA A 189 -13.97 6.40 -14.76
CA ALA A 189 -14.43 5.69 -13.57
C ALA A 189 -13.27 5.10 -12.76
N MET A 190 -12.78 5.87 -11.78
CA MET A 190 -11.74 5.41 -10.87
C MET A 190 -12.22 4.16 -10.10
N TYR A 191 -11.35 3.15 -10.02
CA TYR A 191 -11.58 1.82 -9.45
C TYR A 191 -12.55 0.92 -10.25
N ALA A 192 -12.92 1.31 -11.47
CA ALA A 192 -13.73 0.48 -12.36
C ALA A 192 -12.89 -0.24 -13.44
N GLY A 193 -13.49 -1.26 -14.04
CA GLY A 193 -12.92 -2.00 -15.16
C GLY A 193 -12.06 -3.20 -14.77
N SER A 194 -11.40 -3.79 -15.76
CA SER A 194 -10.47 -4.91 -15.58
C SER A 194 -9.27 -4.72 -16.49
N TYR A 195 -8.06 -4.91 -15.95
CA TYR A 195 -6.85 -4.86 -16.76
C TYR A 195 -6.82 -6.09 -17.67
N SER A 196 -6.58 -5.87 -18.97
CA SER A 196 -6.35 -6.99 -19.89
C SER A 196 -5.01 -7.67 -19.56
N PRO A 197 -4.84 -8.97 -19.90
CA PRO A 197 -3.57 -9.67 -19.69
C PRO A 197 -2.36 -8.96 -20.31
N THR A 198 -2.57 -8.28 -21.44
CA THR A 198 -1.55 -7.53 -22.18
C THR A 198 -1.25 -6.14 -21.62
N THR A 199 -2.15 -5.56 -20.80
CA THR A 199 -1.92 -4.25 -20.17
C THR A 199 -0.92 -4.35 -19.01
N CYS A 200 -0.76 -5.54 -18.42
CA CYS A 200 0.24 -5.80 -17.38
C CYS A 200 1.69 -5.80 -17.91
N ASP A 201 1.90 -5.93 -19.22
CA ASP A 201 3.24 -5.98 -19.84
C ASP A 201 3.86 -4.60 -20.10
N ALA A 202 3.15 -3.51 -19.82
CA ALA A 202 3.67 -2.14 -19.97
C ALA A 202 4.50 -1.66 -18.76
N GLY A 203 4.71 -2.50 -17.74
CA GLY A 203 5.74 -2.29 -16.72
C GLY A 203 7.15 -2.61 -17.26
N PRO A 204 8.24 -2.12 -16.62
CA PRO A 204 9.59 -2.38 -17.10
C PRO A 204 9.81 -3.89 -17.24
N THR A 205 10.19 -4.31 -18.44
CA THR A 205 10.45 -5.70 -18.83
C THR A 205 11.45 -6.35 -17.87
N ALA A 206 10.95 -7.13 -16.93
CA ALA A 206 11.74 -8.10 -16.20
C ALA A 206 11.75 -9.42 -16.98
N SER A 207 12.94 -9.84 -17.42
CA SER A 207 13.23 -11.13 -18.08
C SER A 207 12.86 -12.34 -17.19
N PRO A 208 12.74 -13.56 -17.73
CA PRO A 208 11.62 -14.45 -17.51
C PRO A 208 11.86 -15.40 -16.33
N ALA A 209 11.06 -15.27 -15.28
CA ALA A 209 10.81 -16.35 -14.34
C ALA A 209 9.42 -16.16 -13.73
N GLY A 210 8.44 -16.87 -14.30
CA GLY A 210 7.09 -16.97 -13.74
C GLY A 210 6.08 -16.04 -14.40
N THR A 211 5.33 -16.57 -15.37
CA THR A 211 4.09 -15.99 -15.85
C THR A 211 3.10 -15.95 -14.68
N VAL A 212 3.06 -14.84 -13.95
CA VAL A 212 2.02 -14.61 -12.94
C VAL A 212 0.78 -14.17 -13.70
N ARG A 213 -0.15 -15.11 -13.91
CA ARG A 213 -1.53 -14.79 -14.29
C ARG A 213 -2.05 -13.84 -13.22
N ALA A 214 -2.09 -12.54 -13.51
CA ALA A 214 -2.98 -11.62 -12.83
C ALA A 214 -4.37 -12.23 -13.03
N ALA A 215 -4.88 -12.93 -12.03
CA ALA A 215 -6.24 -13.41 -12.05
C ALA A 215 -7.08 -12.17 -12.34
N THR A 216 -7.73 -12.17 -13.48
CA THR A 216 -8.76 -11.23 -13.90
C THR A 216 -9.93 -11.38 -12.94
N CYS A 217 -9.71 -10.99 -11.69
CA CYS A 217 -10.76 -10.81 -10.73
C CYS A 217 -11.34 -9.45 -11.09
N GLY A 218 -12.53 -9.44 -11.69
CA GLY A 218 -13.31 -8.23 -11.98
C GLY A 218 -13.76 -7.47 -10.72
N CYS A 219 -12.96 -7.55 -9.65
CA CYS A 219 -13.14 -6.83 -8.41
C CYS A 219 -12.61 -5.41 -8.61
N THR A 220 -13.53 -4.46 -8.56
CA THR A 220 -13.34 -3.00 -8.61
C THR A 220 -12.62 -2.43 -7.37
N SER A 221 -11.59 -3.12 -6.90
CA SER A 221 -10.77 -2.73 -5.75
C SER A 221 -9.33 -2.57 -6.17
N THR A 222 -8.63 -1.59 -5.60
CA THR A 222 -7.23 -1.37 -5.92
C THR A 222 -6.40 -2.62 -5.68
N THR A 223 -5.76 -3.13 -6.72
CA THR A 223 -4.75 -4.18 -6.59
C THR A 223 -3.46 -3.55 -6.11
N ILE A 224 -2.86 -4.17 -5.11
CA ILE A 224 -1.64 -3.69 -4.47
C ILE A 224 -0.54 -4.67 -4.80
N TRP A 225 0.58 -4.11 -5.23
CA TRP A 225 1.81 -4.85 -5.43
C TRP A 225 2.87 -4.27 -4.49
N ALA A 226 3.29 -5.04 -3.48
CA ALA A 226 4.39 -4.65 -2.62
C ALA A 226 5.55 -5.61 -2.86
N ALA A 227 6.65 -5.09 -3.38
CA ALA A 227 7.86 -5.87 -3.59
C ALA A 227 8.99 -5.32 -2.71
N THR A 228 9.61 -6.18 -1.92
CA THR A 228 10.83 -5.88 -1.19
C THR A 228 12.01 -6.52 -1.90
N ARG A 229 12.98 -5.70 -2.31
CA ARG A 229 14.29 -6.20 -2.70
C ARG A 229 15.06 -6.50 -1.42
N SER A 230 15.37 -7.78 -1.19
CA SER A 230 16.43 -8.12 -0.23
C SER A 230 17.73 -7.62 -0.84
N VAL A 231 18.31 -6.56 -0.28
CA VAL A 231 19.70 -6.20 -0.56
C VAL A 231 20.54 -7.11 0.33
N THR A 232 20.89 -8.29 -0.18
CA THR A 232 22.03 -9.01 0.38
C THR A 232 23.24 -8.12 0.12
N ARG A 233 23.76 -7.45 1.15
CA ARG A 233 25.11 -6.89 1.06
C ARG A 233 26.04 -8.07 0.85
N CYS A 234 26.44 -8.33 -0.40
CA CYS A 234 27.65 -9.10 -0.65
C CYS A 234 28.76 -8.37 0.07
N HIS A 235 29.17 -8.89 1.23
CA HIS A 235 30.49 -8.58 1.76
C HIS A 235 31.46 -9.14 0.73
N CYS A 236 32.09 -8.26 -0.04
CA CYS A 236 33.34 -8.60 -0.70
C CYS A 236 34.34 -8.85 0.44
N GLY A 237 34.41 -10.12 0.87
CA GLY A 237 35.52 -10.61 1.68
C GLY A 237 36.78 -10.50 0.85
N SER A 238 37.77 -9.85 1.44
CA SER A 238 39.13 -9.67 0.97
C SER A 238 39.72 -10.96 0.40
N CYS A 239 40.31 -10.88 -0.79
CA CYS A 239 41.49 -11.66 -1.16
C CYS A 239 42.73 -10.86 -0.77
#